data_AF-A0A928W5M6-F1
#
_entry.id   AF-A0A928W5M6-F1
#
_cell.length_a   1.000
_cell.length_b   1.000
_cell.length_c   1.000
_cell.angle_alpha   90.00
_cell.angle_beta   90.00
_cell.angle_gamma   90.00
#
_symmetry.space_group_name_H-M   'P 1'
#
loop_
_entity.id
_entity.type
_entity.pdbx_description
1 polymer ?
#
loop_
_entity_poly.entity_id
_entity_poly.type
_entity_poly.pdbx_seq_one_letter_code
_entity_poly.pdbx_strand_id
1 'polypeptide(L)'
;MINRKLKRWLLIGVSEIVLSLTLIAIAPTFLNSKKPEFGFLIWITVPTVLSGSSIYALGKFAAARKARNIFVQAFPEYSYLGVSEFLELSPAHVASQINLLRSAKETSEVQEFNISLFEILEQTKHEKI
;
A
#
# COMPACT_ATOMS: atom_id res chain seq x y z
N MET A 1 1.23 -8.85 -16.03
CA MET A 1 -0.02 -8.05 -15.97
C MET A 1 0.07 -7.16 -14.73
N ILE A 2 0.23 -5.84 -14.87
CA ILE A 2 0.42 -4.94 -13.72
C ILE A 2 -0.87 -4.93 -12.88
N ASN A 3 -0.74 -5.28 -11.59
CA ASN A 3 -1.82 -5.31 -10.62
C ASN A 3 -2.57 -3.97 -10.59
N ARG A 4 -3.91 -4.00 -10.66
CA ARG A 4 -4.78 -2.81 -10.68
C ARG A 4 -4.52 -1.89 -9.47
N LYS A 5 -4.15 -2.47 -8.33
CA LYS A 5 -3.79 -1.74 -7.10
C LYS A 5 -2.51 -0.95 -7.26
N LEU A 6 -1.48 -1.58 -7.80
CA LEU A 6 -0.21 -0.93 -8.10
C LEU A 6 -0.39 0.21 -9.12
N LYS A 7 -1.23 0.02 -10.15
CA LYS A 7 -1.57 1.10 -11.09
C LYS A 7 -2.22 2.29 -10.41
N ARG A 8 -3.16 2.05 -9.48
CA ARG A 8 -3.84 3.11 -8.73
C ARG A 8 -2.85 3.89 -7.86
N TRP A 9 -1.99 3.18 -7.12
CA TRP A 9 -0.93 3.79 -6.31
C TRP A 9 0.03 4.63 -7.15
N LEU A 10 0.47 4.12 -8.30
CA LEU A 10 1.32 4.86 -9.24
C LEU A 10 0.62 6.11 -9.79
N LEU A 11 -0.65 6.00 -10.18
CA LEU A 11 -1.39 7.13 -10.73
C LEU A 11 -1.56 8.24 -9.68
N ILE A 12 -1.88 7.88 -8.44
CA ILE A 12 -1.97 8.83 -7.32
C ILE A 12 -0.61 9.50 -7.12
N GLY A 13 0.48 8.73 -6.99
CA GLY A 13 1.82 9.28 -6.77
C GLY A 13 2.28 10.21 -7.90
N VAL A 14 2.05 9.84 -9.16
CA VAL A 14 2.38 10.69 -10.32
C VAL A 14 1.54 11.97 -10.31
N SER A 15 0.23 11.87 -10.02
CA SER A 15 -0.64 13.05 -9.95
C SER A 15 -0.22 14.01 -8.83
N GLU A 16 0.19 13.48 -7.67
CA GLU A 16 0.70 14.27 -6.55
C GLU A 16 1.97 15.02 -6.96
N ILE A 17 2.94 14.33 -7.57
CA ILE A 17 4.20 14.94 -8.03
C ILE A 17 3.94 16.05 -9.05
N VAL A 18 3.10 15.80 -10.07
CA VAL A 18 2.80 16.79 -11.11
C VAL A 18 2.13 18.03 -10.51
N LEU A 19 1.17 17.83 -9.61
CA LEU A 19 0.47 18.93 -8.94
C LEU A 19 1.41 19.72 -8.02
N SER A 20 2.26 19.05 -7.25
CA SER A 20 3.28 19.66 -6.41
C SER A 20 4.29 20.49 -7.21
N LEU A 21 4.79 19.95 -8.32
CA LEU A 21 5.72 20.67 -9.21
C LEU A 21 5.06 21.92 -9.81
N THR A 22 3.79 21.81 -10.20
CA THR A 22 3.02 22.95 -10.74
C THR A 22 2.86 24.05 -9.68
N LEU A 23 2.52 23.67 -8.44
CA LEU A 23 2.39 24.61 -7.33
C LEU A 23 3.73 25.29 -7.00
N ILE A 24 4.82 24.53 -6.92
CA ILE A 24 6.15 25.08 -6.67
C ILE A 24 6.57 26.03 -7.80
N ALA A 25 6.24 25.71 -9.06
CA ALA A 25 6.57 26.56 -10.21
C ALA A 25 5.86 27.92 -10.16
N ILE A 26 4.63 27.99 -9.64
CA ILE A 26 3.89 29.26 -9.47
C ILE A 26 4.19 29.96 -8.15
N ALA A 27 4.82 29.30 -7.16
CA ALA A 27 5.11 29.91 -5.86
C ALA A 27 5.89 31.24 -5.96
N PRO A 28 6.92 31.39 -6.83
CA PRO A 28 7.64 32.65 -7.00
C PRO A 28 6.77 33.82 -7.45
N THR A 29 5.71 33.58 -8.25
CA THR A 29 4.81 34.66 -8.67
C THR A 29 4.04 35.23 -7.49
N PHE A 30 3.70 34.40 -6.50
CA PHE A 30 3.05 34.84 -5.27
C PHE A 30 4.04 35.51 -4.31
N LEU A 31 5.25 34.96 -4.16
CA LEU A 31 6.30 35.54 -3.32
C LEU A 31 6.66 36.98 -3.73
N ASN A 32 6.66 37.26 -5.03
CA ASN A 32 6.93 38.60 -5.58
C ASN A 32 5.68 39.47 -5.76
N SER A 33 4.53 39.05 -5.22
CA SER A 33 3.26 39.77 -5.37
C SER A 33 2.87 40.54 -4.11
N LYS A 34 1.71 41.22 -4.16
CA LYS A 34 1.08 41.85 -2.99
C LYS A 34 0.64 40.85 -1.90
N LYS A 35 0.71 39.53 -2.16
CA LYS A 35 0.31 38.48 -1.23
C LYS A 35 1.39 37.37 -1.12
N PRO A 36 2.57 37.68 -0.55
CA PRO A 36 3.69 36.74 -0.43
C PRO A 36 3.38 35.53 0.44
N GLU A 37 2.42 35.66 1.36
CA GLU A 37 1.94 34.59 2.26
C GLU A 37 1.54 33.32 1.50
N PHE A 38 0.91 33.44 0.33
CA PHE A 38 0.54 32.28 -0.50
C PHE A 38 1.77 31.55 -1.05
N GLY A 39 2.81 32.28 -1.43
CA GLY A 39 4.07 31.69 -1.88
C GLY A 39 4.76 30.92 -0.75
N PHE A 40 4.80 31.49 0.46
CA PHE A 40 5.34 30.80 1.64
C PHE A 40 4.51 29.57 2.02
N LEU A 41 3.18 29.66 1.97
CA LEU A 41 2.30 28.52 2.22
C LEU A 41 2.60 27.37 1.25
N ILE A 42 2.74 27.66 -0.04
CA ILE A 42 3.09 26.62 -1.02
C ILE A 42 4.44 25.98 -0.68
N TRP A 43 5.45 26.80 -0.34
CA TRP A 43 6.79 26.32 0.01
C TRP A 43 6.85 25.44 1.25
N ILE A 44 5.95 25.62 2.22
CA ILE A 44 5.90 24.80 3.43
C ILE A 44 4.99 23.59 3.21
N THR A 45 3.78 23.80 2.67
CA THR A 45 2.75 22.76 2.56
C THR A 45 3.16 21.70 1.56
N VAL A 46 3.69 22.06 0.39
CA VAL A 46 4.00 21.07 -0.65
C VAL A 46 5.07 20.06 -0.19
N PRO A 47 6.24 20.47 0.33
CA PRO A 47 7.22 19.51 0.85
C PRO A 47 6.69 18.71 2.05
N THR A 48 5.89 19.32 2.92
CA THR A 48 5.31 18.63 4.09
C THR A 48 4.38 17.50 3.65
N VAL A 49 3.46 17.78 2.72
CA VAL A 49 2.51 16.77 2.20
C VAL A 49 3.25 15.67 1.43
N LEU A 50 4.19 16.03 0.54
CA LEU A 50 4.99 15.05 -0.20
C LEU A 50 5.81 14.15 0.71
N SER A 51 6.42 14.71 1.76
CA SER A 51 7.18 13.94 2.75
C SER A 51 6.27 12.97 3.51
N GLY A 52 5.10 13.44 3.96
CA GLY A 52 4.12 12.59 4.63
C GLY A 52 3.62 11.45 3.74
N SER A 53 3.27 11.74 2.49
CA SER A 53 2.84 10.75 1.49
C SER A 53 3.95 9.71 1.22
N SER A 54 5.19 10.18 1.07
CA SER A 54 6.35 9.30 0.85
C SER A 54 6.60 8.36 2.04
N ILE A 55 6.58 8.88 3.27
CA ILE A 55 6.74 8.07 4.48
C ILE A 55 5.62 7.04 4.59
N TYR A 56 4.37 7.44 4.33
CA TYR A 56 3.22 6.54 4.34
C TYR A 56 3.38 5.41 3.31
N ALA A 57 3.76 5.74 2.07
CA ALA A 57 4.00 4.77 1.02
C ALA A 57 5.10 3.78 1.39
N LEU A 58 6.24 4.27 1.90
CA LEU A 58 7.34 3.43 2.36
C LEU A 58 6.89 2.49 3.49
N GLY A 59 6.11 2.99 4.45
CA GLY A 59 5.53 2.19 5.53
C GLY A 59 4.63 1.07 5.00
N LYS A 60 3.78 1.36 4.02
CA LYS A 60 2.91 0.36 3.36
C LYS A 60 3.73 -0.68 2.59
N PHE A 61 4.77 -0.29 1.86
CA PHE A 61 5.66 -1.23 1.18
C PHE A 61 6.42 -2.12 2.16
N ALA A 62 6.92 -1.57 3.27
CA ALA A 62 7.59 -2.34 4.32
C ALA A 62 6.63 -3.36 4.97
N ALA A 63 5.40 -2.93 5.27
CA ALA A 63 4.36 -3.81 5.80
C ALA A 63 4.02 -4.93 4.80
N ALA A 64 3.80 -4.61 3.52
CA ALA A 64 3.52 -5.58 2.47
C ALA A 64 4.65 -6.61 2.31
N ARG A 65 5.91 -6.16 2.37
CA ARG A 65 7.07 -7.05 2.31
C ARG A 65 7.12 -7.99 3.51
N LYS A 66 6.83 -7.49 4.70
CA LYS A 66 6.76 -8.32 5.92
C LYS A 66 5.61 -9.33 5.84
N ALA A 67 4.43 -8.90 5.39
CA ALA A 67 3.27 -9.76 5.18
C ALA A 67 3.57 -10.89 4.17
N ARG A 68 4.19 -10.55 3.04
CA ARG A 68 4.65 -11.54 2.05
C ARG A 68 5.61 -12.54 2.66
N ASN A 69 6.60 -12.07 3.42
CA ASN A 69 7.59 -12.97 4.02
C ASN A 69 6.93 -13.96 5.00
N ILE A 70 6.00 -13.48 5.83
CA ILE A 70 5.23 -14.34 6.75
C ILE A 70 4.42 -15.38 5.95
N PHE A 71 3.77 -14.96 4.87
CA PHE A 71 2.97 -15.84 4.03
C PHE A 71 3.82 -16.92 3.33
N VAL A 72 4.91 -16.51 2.68
CA VAL A 72 5.80 -17.43 1.94
C VAL A 72 6.55 -18.38 2.89
N GLN A 73 6.81 -17.99 4.14
CA GLN A 73 7.35 -18.91 5.15
C GLN A 73 6.36 -20.01 5.53
N ALA A 74 5.06 -19.71 5.54
CA ALA A 74 4.02 -20.71 5.82
C ALA A 74 3.66 -21.55 4.58
N PHE A 75 3.69 -20.95 3.38
CA PHE A 75 3.30 -21.56 2.11
C PHE A 75 4.34 -21.26 1.01
N PRO A 76 5.48 -21.96 1.01
CA PRO A 76 6.59 -21.71 0.09
C PRO A 76 6.22 -21.90 -1.40
N GLU A 77 5.21 -22.72 -1.69
CA GLU A 77 4.66 -22.96 -3.03
C GLU A 77 4.14 -21.68 -3.71
N TYR A 78 3.76 -20.65 -2.93
CA TYR A 78 3.30 -19.36 -3.44
C TYR A 78 4.39 -18.29 -3.50
N SER A 79 5.67 -18.68 -3.48
CA SER A 79 6.81 -17.75 -3.57
C SER A 79 6.81 -16.88 -4.84
N TYR A 80 6.10 -17.29 -5.89
CA TYR A 80 5.91 -16.53 -7.13
C TYR A 80 5.08 -15.26 -6.94
N LEU A 81 4.30 -15.13 -5.86
CA LEU A 81 3.53 -13.93 -5.56
C LEU A 81 4.47 -12.75 -5.25
N GLY A 82 4.20 -11.60 -5.88
CA GLY A 82 4.94 -10.37 -5.65
C GLY A 82 4.55 -9.68 -4.35
N VAL A 83 5.26 -8.60 -4.00
CA VAL A 83 4.91 -7.73 -2.86
C VAL A 83 3.62 -6.92 -3.15
N SER A 84 3.31 -6.71 -4.43
CA SER A 84 2.17 -5.88 -4.86
C SER A 84 0.82 -6.45 -4.42
N GLU A 85 0.75 -7.77 -4.26
CA GLU A 85 -0.39 -8.56 -3.83
C GLU A 85 -0.66 -8.40 -2.33
N PHE A 86 0.36 -7.96 -1.58
CA PHE A 86 0.29 -7.75 -0.13
C PHE A 86 0.22 -6.25 0.27
N LEU A 87 0.13 -5.32 -0.69
CA LEU A 87 0.18 -3.87 -0.44
C LEU A 87 -0.87 -3.35 0.56
N GLU A 88 -2.01 -4.03 0.66
CA GLU A 88 -3.11 -3.67 1.54
C GLU A 88 -3.23 -4.59 2.76
N LEU A 89 -2.36 -5.61 2.86
CA LEU A 89 -2.40 -6.58 3.94
C LEU A 89 -1.54 -6.15 5.13
N SER A 90 -2.14 -6.25 6.31
CA SER A 90 -1.43 -6.10 7.58
C SER A 90 -0.62 -7.37 7.87
N PRO A 91 0.67 -7.27 8.25
CA PRO A 91 1.46 -8.42 8.69
C PRO A 91 0.83 -9.19 9.84
N ALA A 92 0.20 -8.47 10.79
CA ALA A 92 -0.47 -9.08 11.93
C ALA A 92 -1.72 -9.85 11.50
N HIS A 93 -2.47 -9.32 10.54
CA HIS A 93 -3.63 -10.01 9.98
C HIS A 93 -3.22 -11.30 9.26
N VAL A 94 -2.19 -11.24 8.41
CA VAL A 94 -1.66 -12.44 7.73
C VAL A 94 -1.17 -13.49 8.74
N ALA A 95 -0.43 -13.09 9.76
CA ALA A 95 0.02 -14.01 10.80
C ALA A 95 -1.14 -14.66 11.57
N SER A 96 -2.17 -13.88 11.91
CA SER A 96 -3.37 -14.37 12.60
C SER A 96 -4.11 -15.41 11.76
N GLN A 97 -4.33 -15.13 10.48
CA GLN A 97 -5.03 -16.04 9.57
C GLN A 97 -4.27 -17.36 9.37
N ILE A 98 -2.94 -17.30 9.24
CA ILE A 98 -2.09 -18.50 9.17
C ILE A 98 -2.20 -19.35 10.44
N ASN A 99 -2.23 -18.71 11.62
CA ASN A 99 -2.38 -19.43 12.87
C ASN A 99 -3.75 -20.11 12.99
N LEU A 100 -4.83 -19.41 12.60
CA LEU A 100 -6.17 -20.01 12.55
C LEU A 100 -6.22 -21.22 11.62
N LEU A 101 -5.64 -21.10 10.43
CA LEU A 101 -5.52 -22.22 9.48
C LEU A 101 -4.74 -23.40 10.07
N ARG A 102 -3.65 -23.14 10.77
CA ARG A 102 -2.85 -24.20 11.43
C ARG A 102 -3.65 -24.91 12.51
N SER A 103 -4.33 -24.16 13.38
CA SER A 103 -5.14 -24.71 14.47
C SER A 103 -6.33 -25.52 13.95
N ALA A 104 -6.96 -25.08 12.85
CA ALA A 104 -8.08 -25.78 12.24
C ALA A 104 -7.65 -27.07 11.52
N LYS A 105 -6.43 -27.12 10.96
CA LYS A 105 -5.84 -28.33 10.36
C LYS A 105 -5.53 -29.42 11.39
N GLU A 106 -5.23 -29.05 12.64
CA GLU A 106 -5.01 -30.01 13.72
C GLU A 106 -6.30 -30.67 14.22
N THR A 107 -7.48 -30.12 13.90
CA THR A 107 -8.75 -30.55 14.50
C THR A 107 -9.65 -31.40 13.58
N SER A 108 -9.47 -31.46 12.26
CA SER A 108 -10.39 -32.20 11.37
C SER A 108 -9.80 -32.59 10.00
N GLU A 109 -10.31 -33.68 9.43
CA GLU A 109 -10.04 -34.32 8.11
C GLU A 109 -10.30 -33.44 6.86
N VAL A 110 -9.96 -32.15 6.87
CA VAL A 110 -10.50 -31.20 5.89
C VAL A 110 -9.50 -30.91 4.76
N GLN A 111 -9.73 -31.55 3.61
CA GLN A 111 -9.06 -31.28 2.33
C GLN A 111 -9.42 -29.91 1.71
N GLU A 112 -10.34 -29.13 2.30
CA GLU A 112 -10.86 -27.87 1.73
C GLU A 112 -10.04 -26.59 2.04
N PHE A 113 -8.95 -26.66 2.81
CA PHE A 113 -8.20 -25.46 3.25
C PHE A 113 -7.53 -24.63 2.12
N ASN A 114 -7.38 -25.18 0.92
CA ASN A 114 -6.92 -24.40 -0.24
C ASN A 114 -7.87 -23.24 -0.60
N ILE A 115 -9.15 -23.33 -0.22
CA ILE A 115 -10.16 -22.29 -0.48
C ILE A 115 -9.92 -21.07 0.43
N SER A 116 -9.52 -21.28 1.69
CA SER A 116 -9.29 -20.19 2.64
C SER A 116 -8.00 -19.40 2.39
N LEU A 117 -6.98 -20.04 1.79
CA LEU A 117 -5.75 -19.35 1.35
C LEU A 117 -6.02 -18.36 0.21
N PHE A 118 -6.92 -18.74 -0.71
CA PHE A 118 -7.40 -17.82 -1.73
C PHE A 118 -8.25 -16.72 -1.11
N GLU A 119 -9.08 -16.97 -0.09
CA GLU A 119 -9.80 -15.90 0.64
C GLU A 119 -8.87 -14.85 1.27
N ILE A 120 -7.72 -15.25 1.85
CA ILE A 120 -6.73 -14.29 2.38
C ILE A 120 -6.22 -13.36 1.29
N LEU A 121 -6.08 -13.87 0.05
CA LEU A 121 -5.67 -13.10 -1.11
C LEU A 121 -6.85 -12.39 -1.81
N GLU A 122 -8.06 -12.94 -1.74
CA GLU A 122 -9.25 -12.53 -2.50
C GLU A 122 -10.19 -11.60 -1.72
N GLN A 123 -10.08 -11.51 -0.39
CA GLN A 123 -10.68 -10.42 0.38
C GLN A 123 -10.21 -9.03 -0.10
N THR A 124 -9.08 -8.98 -0.82
CA THR A 124 -8.59 -7.77 -1.48
C THR A 124 -9.33 -7.42 -2.79
N LYS A 125 -10.18 -8.32 -3.32
CA LYS A 125 -10.89 -8.18 -4.62
C LYS A 125 -12.35 -7.75 -4.47
N HIS A 126 -12.97 -7.98 -3.30
CA HIS A 126 -14.42 -7.81 -3.09
C HIS A 126 -14.87 -6.61 -2.22
N GLU A 127 -13.99 -5.81 -1.63
CA GLU A 127 -14.36 -4.47 -1.14
C GLU A 127 -14.47 -3.47 -2.31
N LYS A 128 -15.53 -3.67 -3.10
CA LYS A 128 -16.16 -2.61 -3.89
C LYS A 128 -17.55 -2.39 -3.31
N ILE A 129 -17.66 -1.40 -2.44
CA ILE A 129 -18.82 -0.51 -2.38
C ILE A 129 -18.26 0.90 -2.40
#